data_AF-A0A8J2FA92-F1
#
_entry.id   AF-A0A8J2FA92-F1
#
_cell.length_a   1.000
_cell.length_b   1.000
_cell.length_c   1.000
_cell.angle_alpha   90.00
_cell.angle_beta   90.00
_cell.angle_gamma   90.00
#
_symmetry.space_group_name_H-M   'P 1'
#
loop_
_entity.id
_entity.type
_entity.pdbx_description
1 polymer ?
#
loop_
_entity_poly.entity_id
_entity_poly.type
_entity_poly.pdbx_seq_one_letter_code
_entity_poly.pdbx_strand_id
1 'polypeptide(L)'
;ADNNAFIQQLKHFDKDNIQPNVLKKLEQYVKKPEYQPDVVGNQSKACKSLCLWTHAIHTYSVVAKEVEPKKEKVKIMNVELENANSILQDKQGKLKQVLDEVNALQEKLSKMEREKEKLINESLLTEKRLERA
;
A
#
# COMPACT_ATOMS: atom_id res chain seq x y z
N ALA A 1 3.15 31.34 37.66
CA ALA A 1 2.80 30.97 36.28
C ALA A 1 3.05 29.47 36.15
N ASP A 2 2.03 28.71 35.75
CA ASP A 2 2.00 27.25 35.89
C ASP A 2 2.87 26.57 34.82
N ASN A 3 4.08 26.17 35.21
CA ASN A 3 5.12 25.65 34.32
C ASN A 3 4.66 24.39 33.56
N ASN A 4 3.71 23.64 34.12
CA ASN A 4 3.18 22.43 33.51
C ASN A 4 2.27 22.73 32.30
N ALA A 5 1.52 23.85 32.33
CA ALA A 5 0.64 24.25 31.24
C ALA A 5 1.43 24.56 29.96
N PHE A 6 2.58 25.23 30.08
CA PHE A 6 3.44 25.55 28.94
C PHE A 6 4.02 24.29 28.28
N ILE A 7 4.47 23.31 29.07
CA ILE A 7 4.98 22.05 28.52
C ILE A 7 3.87 21.28 27.78
N GLN A 8 2.64 21.30 28.29
CA GLN A 8 1.50 20.69 27.58
C GLN A 8 1.19 21.39 26.26
N GLN A 9 1.30 22.72 26.20
CA GLN A 9 1.15 23.47 24.95
C GLN A 9 2.22 23.08 23.92
N LEU A 10 3.47 22.89 24.33
CA LEU A 10 4.54 22.46 23.42
C LEU A 10 4.32 21.04 22.88
N LYS A 11 3.80 20.14 23.71
CA LYS A 11 3.51 18.74 23.31
C LYS A 11 2.36 18.64 22.31
N HIS A 12 1.32 19.46 22.49
CA HIS A 12 0.13 19.46 21.64
C HIS A 12 0.18 20.55 20.57
N PHE A 13 1.35 21.17 20.36
CA PHE A 13 1.51 22.20 19.35
C PHE A 13 1.28 21.62 17.96
N ASP A 14 0.41 22.27 17.20
CA ASP A 14 0.11 21.90 15.82
C ASP A 14 1.28 22.30 14.91
N LYS A 15 2.26 21.41 14.83
CA LYS A 15 3.45 21.55 13.97
C LYS A 15 3.14 21.42 12.47
N ASP A 16 1.95 20.94 12.13
CA ASP A 16 1.53 20.66 10.76
C ASP A 16 0.89 21.92 10.12
N ASN A 17 0.20 22.75 10.93
CA ASN A 17 -0.48 23.97 10.46
C ASN A 17 0.18 25.29 10.92
N ILE A 18 1.49 25.41 10.79
CA ILE A 18 2.21 26.66 11.15
C ILE A 18 2.13 27.67 9.99
N GLN A 19 1.68 28.89 10.27
CA GLN A 19 1.62 29.95 9.25
C GLN A 19 3.01 30.21 8.61
N PRO A 20 3.09 30.36 7.27
CA PRO A 20 4.37 30.58 6.58
C PRO A 20 5.17 31.79 7.08
N ASN A 21 4.47 32.86 7.49
CA ASN A 21 5.08 34.06 8.05
C ASN A 21 5.81 33.79 9.38
N VAL A 22 5.28 32.88 10.20
CA VAL A 22 5.89 32.48 11.47
C VAL A 22 7.14 31.64 11.20
N LEU A 23 7.06 30.68 10.27
CA LEU A 23 8.20 29.87 9.85
C LEU A 23 9.34 30.72 9.27
N LYS A 24 9.01 31.72 8.45
CA LYS A 24 10.01 32.64 7.88
C LYS A 24 10.72 33.46 8.95
N LYS A 25 9.99 33.93 9.98
CA LYS A 25 10.59 34.59 11.13
C LYS A 25 11.47 33.62 11.92
N LEU A 26 10.98 32.41 12.17
CA LEU A 26 11.73 31.37 12.89
C LEU A 26 13.05 31.01 12.20
N GLU A 27 13.03 30.89 10.87
CA GLU A 27 14.21 30.62 10.03
C GLU A 27 15.30 31.69 10.23
N GLN A 28 14.92 32.97 10.37
CA GLN A 28 15.86 34.07 10.63
C GLN A 28 16.56 33.93 11.99
N TYR A 29 15.93 33.28 12.97
CA TYR A 29 16.54 33.01 14.28
C TYR A 29 17.36 31.73 14.27
N VAL A 30 16.82 30.63 13.71
CA VAL A 30 17.46 29.31 13.64
C VAL A 30 18.81 29.35 12.89
N LYS A 31 18.96 30.24 11.90
CA LYS A 31 20.20 30.44 11.15
C LYS A 31 21.26 31.29 11.88
N LYS A 32 20.92 31.97 12.98
CA LYS A 32 21.89 32.81 13.69
C LYS A 32 22.89 31.93 14.44
N PRO A 33 24.20 32.23 14.38
CA PRO A 33 25.22 31.51 15.14
C PRO A 33 25.00 31.60 16.66
N GLU A 34 24.47 32.73 17.13
CA GLU A 34 24.17 32.96 18.56
C GLU A 34 23.01 32.09 19.07
N TYR A 35 22.15 31.61 18.18
CA TYR A 35 20.98 30.80 18.49
C TYR A 35 21.20 29.32 18.16
N GLN A 36 22.43 28.84 18.28
CA GLN A 36 22.74 27.42 18.21
C GLN A 36 22.55 26.77 19.59
N PRO A 37 22.01 25.55 19.68
CA PRO A 37 21.76 24.87 20.96
C PRO A 37 22.98 24.80 21.89
N ASP A 38 24.18 24.69 21.33
CA ASP A 38 25.42 24.62 22.11
C ASP A 38 25.83 26.00 22.64
N VAL A 39 25.63 27.07 21.87
CA VAL A 39 25.88 28.45 22.29
C VAL A 39 24.89 28.87 23.38
N VAL A 40 23.60 28.63 23.17
CA VAL A 40 22.54 28.92 24.15
C VAL A 40 22.69 28.05 25.40
N GLY A 41 23.17 26.82 25.25
CA GLY A 41 23.40 25.88 26.33
C GLY A 41 24.48 26.29 27.31
N ASN A 42 25.44 27.10 26.87
CA ASN A 42 26.45 27.69 27.76
C ASN A 42 25.82 28.67 28.77
N GLN A 43 24.69 29.30 28.41
CA GLN A 43 23.98 30.23 29.29
C GLN A 43 22.95 29.53 30.17
N SER A 44 22.16 28.60 29.62
CA SER A 44 21.11 27.91 30.38
C SER A 44 20.69 26.58 29.74
N LYS A 45 20.65 25.52 30.57
CA LYS A 45 20.18 24.19 30.17
C LYS A 45 18.70 24.20 29.74
N ALA A 46 17.84 24.93 30.44
CA ALA A 46 16.44 25.04 30.08
C ALA A 46 16.25 25.77 28.74
N CYS A 47 17.05 26.83 28.49
CA CYS A 47 17.03 27.54 27.22
C CYS A 47 17.56 26.67 26.07
N LYS A 48 18.53 25.78 26.31
CA LYS A 48 18.98 24.79 25.32
C LYS A 48 17.83 23.88 24.87
N SER A 49 17.02 23.37 25.80
CA SER A 49 15.88 22.51 25.48
C SER A 49 14.85 23.20 24.58
N LEU A 50 14.55 24.48 24.84
CA LEU A 50 13.65 25.26 23.99
C LEU A 50 14.26 25.58 22.63
N CYS A 51 15.56 25.90 22.60
CA CYS A 51 16.29 26.10 21.34
C CYS A 51 16.19 24.83 20.46
N LEU A 52 16.50 23.66 21.02
CA LEU A 52 16.35 22.38 20.33
C LEU A 52 14.94 22.13 19.82
N TRP A 53 13.91 22.41 20.63
CA TRP A 53 12.52 22.28 20.21
C TRP A 53 12.20 23.18 19.01
N THR A 54 12.60 24.45 19.03
CA THR A 54 12.36 25.38 17.91
C THR A 54 13.10 24.97 16.63
N HIS A 55 14.33 24.45 16.75
CA HIS A 55 15.08 23.88 15.63
C HIS A 55 14.38 22.63 15.06
N ALA A 56 13.87 21.75 15.93
CA ALA A 56 13.12 20.57 15.53
C ALA A 56 11.84 20.94 14.77
N ILE A 57 11.07 21.93 15.25
CA ILE A 57 9.88 22.44 14.57
C ILE A 57 10.22 23.01 13.18
N HIS A 58 11.29 23.80 13.08
CA HIS A 58 11.75 24.34 11.80
C HIS A 58 12.11 23.21 10.81
N THR A 59 12.98 22.28 11.22
CA THR A 59 13.40 21.15 10.39
C THR A 59 12.21 20.28 9.98
N TYR A 60 11.29 19.99 10.92
CA TYR A 60 10.06 19.27 10.61
C TYR A 60 9.26 19.97 9.51
N SER A 61 9.05 21.28 9.61
CA SER A 61 8.25 22.03 8.62
C SER A 61 8.88 22.04 7.21
N VAL A 62 10.21 22.05 7.12
CA VAL A 62 10.93 21.97 5.84
C VAL A 62 10.76 20.58 5.23
N VAL A 63 10.98 19.53 6.03
CA VAL A 63 10.86 18.14 5.58
C VAL A 63 9.41 17.76 5.27
N ALA A 64 8.45 18.25 6.05
CA ALA A 64 7.02 18.00 5.84
C ALA A 64 6.56 18.45 4.46
N LYS A 65 6.99 19.64 4.00
CA LYS A 65 6.71 20.15 2.65
C LYS A 65 7.23 19.23 1.54
N GLU A 66 8.34 18.53 1.75
CA GLU A 66 8.88 17.58 0.78
C GLU A 66 8.23 16.19 0.87
N VAL A 67 7.79 15.81 2.06
CA VAL A 67 7.25 14.47 2.35
C VAL A 67 5.75 14.38 2.06
N GLU A 68 4.98 15.44 2.27
CA GLU A 68 3.55 15.51 1.93
C GLU A 68 3.22 15.12 0.48
N PRO A 69 3.86 15.70 -0.56
CA PRO A 69 3.56 15.30 -1.93
C PRO A 69 3.93 13.83 -2.20
N LYS A 70 4.96 13.31 -1.53
CA LYS A 70 5.35 11.89 -1.63
C LYS A 70 4.32 10.98 -0.97
N LYS A 71 3.81 11.35 0.21
CA LYS A 71 2.74 10.62 0.91
C LYS A 71 1.46 10.56 0.06
N GLU A 72 1.07 11.69 -0.54
CA GLU A 72 -0.11 11.72 -1.41
C GLU A 72 0.11 10.85 -2.66
N LYS A 73 1.30 10.92 -3.27
CA LYS A 73 1.64 10.05 -4.40
C LYS A 73 1.57 8.56 -4.04
N VAL A 74 2.08 8.17 -2.88
CA VAL A 74 1.99 6.78 -2.39
C VAL A 74 0.53 6.38 -2.19
N LYS A 75 -0.29 7.26 -1.62
CA LYS A 75 -1.72 7.01 -1.43
C LYS A 75 -2.44 6.78 -2.77
N ILE A 76 -2.19 7.62 -3.77
CA ILE A 76 -2.75 7.48 -5.12
C ILE A 76 -2.31 6.15 -5.74
N MET A 77 -1.00 5.85 -5.71
CA MET A 77 -0.47 4.61 -6.28
C MET A 77 -1.00 3.36 -5.59
N ASN A 78 -1.21 3.40 -4.26
CA ASN A 78 -1.82 2.28 -3.54
C ASN A 78 -3.27 2.05 -3.96
N VAL A 79 -4.04 3.12 -4.21
CA VAL A 79 -5.41 3.00 -4.72
C VAL A 79 -5.41 2.40 -6.13
N GLU A 80 -4.51 2.85 -7.01
CA GLU A 80 -4.36 2.27 -8.35
C GLU A 80 -3.95 0.79 -8.31
N LEU A 81 -3.01 0.44 -7.42
CA LEU A 81 -2.55 -0.93 -7.22
C LEU A 81 -3.68 -1.83 -6.73
N GLU A 82 -4.48 -1.37 -5.76
CA GLU A 82 -5.63 -2.11 -5.24
C GLU A 82 -6.66 -2.38 -6.34
N ASN A 83 -6.98 -1.37 -7.15
CA ASN A 83 -7.88 -1.52 -8.29
C ASN A 83 -7.34 -2.53 -9.32
N ALA A 84 -6.04 -2.46 -9.63
CA ALA A 84 -5.40 -3.39 -10.56
C ALA A 84 -5.41 -4.84 -10.03
N ASN A 85 -5.15 -5.02 -8.73
CA ASN A 85 -5.20 -6.33 -8.08
C ASN A 85 -6.61 -6.92 -8.06
N SER A 86 -7.63 -6.10 -7.78
CA SER A 86 -9.03 -6.53 -7.85
C SER A 86 -9.41 -7.02 -9.25
N ILE A 87 -9.04 -6.26 -10.30
CA ILE A 87 -9.27 -6.67 -11.69
C ILE A 87 -8.52 -7.96 -12.01
N LEU A 88 -7.26 -8.07 -11.59
CA LEU A 88 -6.45 -9.26 -11.83
C LEU A 88 -7.07 -10.50 -11.17
N GLN A 89 -7.53 -10.38 -9.92
CA GLN A 89 -8.19 -11.46 -9.20
C GLN A 89 -9.46 -11.93 -9.91
N ASP A 90 -10.30 -10.99 -10.37
CA ASP A 90 -11.49 -11.31 -11.16
C ASP A 90 -11.17 -12.07 -12.44
N LYS A 91 -10.13 -11.64 -13.17
CA LYS A 91 -9.70 -12.30 -14.41
C LYS A 91 -9.12 -13.69 -14.15
N GLN A 92 -8.33 -13.85 -13.10
CA GLN A 92 -7.80 -15.14 -12.68
C GLN A 92 -8.93 -16.10 -12.27
N GLY A 93 -9.95 -15.60 -11.56
CA GLY A 93 -11.14 -16.38 -11.20
C GLY A 93 -11.90 -16.88 -12.42
N LYS A 94 -12.15 -16.00 -13.41
CA LYS A 94 -12.80 -16.37 -14.68
C LYS A 94 -11.97 -17.37 -15.48
N LEU A 95 -10.64 -17.16 -15.55
CA LEU A 95 -9.75 -18.08 -16.24
C LEU A 95 -9.81 -19.48 -15.62
N LYS A 96 -9.80 -19.57 -14.28
CA LYS A 96 -9.92 -20.84 -13.58
C LYS A 96 -11.23 -21.56 -13.92
N GLN A 97 -12.36 -20.84 -13.92
CA GLN A 97 -13.65 -21.42 -14.29
C GLN A 97 -13.64 -22.02 -15.70
N VAL A 98 -13.09 -21.29 -16.67
CA VAL A 98 -12.99 -21.78 -18.05
C VAL A 98 -12.08 -23.01 -18.15
N LEU A 99 -10.96 -23.04 -17.42
CA LEU A 99 -10.07 -24.21 -17.39
C LEU A 99 -10.76 -25.43 -16.78
N ASP A 100 -11.51 -25.25 -15.69
CA ASP A 100 -12.27 -26.32 -15.04
C ASP A 100 -13.36 -26.87 -15.99
N GLU A 101 -14.05 -25.99 -16.73
CA GLU A 101 -15.04 -26.40 -17.75
C GLU A 101 -14.40 -27.17 -18.91
N VAL A 102 -13.26 -26.70 -19.43
CA VAL A 102 -12.53 -27.38 -20.51
C VAL A 102 -12.09 -28.77 -20.06
N ASN A 103 -11.55 -28.90 -18.85
CA ASN A 103 -11.15 -30.20 -18.30
C ASN A 103 -12.36 -31.15 -18.19
N ALA A 104 -13.49 -30.67 -17.67
CA ALA A 104 -14.71 -31.47 -17.55
C ALA A 104 -15.25 -31.91 -18.93
N LEU A 105 -15.16 -31.05 -19.95
CA LEU A 105 -15.54 -31.40 -21.33
C LEU A 105 -14.59 -32.42 -21.94
N GLN A 106 -13.28 -32.31 -21.71
CA GLN A 106 -12.30 -33.28 -22.15
C GLN A 106 -12.53 -34.67 -21.52
N GLU A 107 -12.82 -34.72 -20.23
CA GLU A 107 -13.17 -35.98 -19.54
C GLU A 107 -14.44 -36.62 -20.11
N LYS A 108 -15.48 -35.81 -20.34
CA LYS A 108 -16.73 -36.27 -20.96
C LYS A 108 -16.49 -36.81 -22.36
N LEU A 109 -15.73 -36.09 -23.18
CA LEU A 109 -15.40 -36.50 -24.54
C LEU A 109 -14.67 -37.84 -24.55
N SER A 110 -13.64 -37.99 -23.70
CA SER A 110 -12.90 -39.25 -23.56
C SER A 110 -13.80 -40.41 -23.10
N LYS A 111 -14.76 -40.16 -22.22
CA LYS A 111 -15.74 -41.18 -21.79
C LYS A 111 -16.67 -41.58 -22.93
N MET A 112 -17.22 -40.61 -23.66
CA MET A 112 -18.11 -40.86 -24.79
C MET A 112 -17.40 -41.60 -25.93
N GLU A 113 -16.12 -41.30 -26.18
CA GLU A 113 -15.30 -42.02 -27.15
C GLU A 113 -15.13 -43.50 -26.76
N ARG A 114 -14.80 -43.78 -25.49
CA ARG A 114 -14.72 -45.16 -24.98
C ARG A 114 -16.05 -45.90 -25.10
N GLU A 115 -17.16 -45.25 -24.76
CA GLU A 115 -18.49 -45.84 -24.88
C GLU A 115 -18.87 -46.11 -26.34
N LYS A 116 -18.56 -45.17 -27.25
CA LYS A 116 -18.74 -45.34 -28.69
C LYS A 116 -17.95 -46.53 -29.22
N GLU A 117 -16.66 -46.62 -28.90
CA GLU A 117 -15.82 -47.75 -29.32
C GLU A 117 -16.35 -49.09 -28.79
N LYS A 118 -16.79 -49.13 -27.53
CA LYS A 118 -17.40 -50.32 -26.93
C LYS A 118 -18.66 -50.76 -27.70
N LEU A 119 -19.58 -49.84 -27.98
CA LEU A 119 -20.82 -50.13 -28.72
C LEU A 119 -20.54 -50.59 -30.15
N ILE A 120 -19.57 -49.97 -30.83
CA ILE A 120 -19.13 -50.41 -32.17
C ILE A 120 -18.63 -51.85 -32.11
N ASN A 121 -17.78 -52.19 -31.13
CA ASN A 121 -17.26 -53.54 -30.96
C ASN A 121 -18.36 -54.57 -30.66
N GLU A 122 -19.33 -54.21 -29.80
CA GLU A 122 -20.48 -55.07 -29.47
C GLU A 122 -21.40 -55.29 -30.68
N SER A 123 -21.64 -54.24 -31.48
CA SER A 123 -22.42 -54.32 -32.72
C SER A 123 -21.75 -55.26 -33.73
N LEU A 124 -20.45 -55.06 -33.99
CA LEU A 124 -19.68 -55.92 -34.91
C LEU A 124 -19.64 -57.38 -34.44
N LEU A 125 -19.55 -57.61 -33.12
CA LEU A 125 -19.61 -58.97 -32.56
C LEU A 125 -20.98 -59.61 -32.79
N THR A 126 -22.06 -58.85 -32.65
CA THR A 126 -23.43 -59.32 -32.84
C THR A 126 -23.73 -59.62 -34.30
N GLU A 127 -23.31 -58.73 -35.20
CA GLU A 127 -23.40 -58.94 -36.65
C GLU A 127 -22.68 -60.22 -37.08
N LYS A 128 -21.42 -60.41 -36.65
CA LYS A 128 -20.67 -61.64 -36.92
C LYS A 128 -21.31 -62.90 -36.33
N ARG A 129 -22.08 -62.79 -35.25
CA ARG A 129 -22.82 -63.93 -34.68
C ARG A 129 -24.05 -64.26 -35.52
N LEU A 130 -24.76 -63.24 -36.03
CA LEU A 130 -25.91 -63.41 -36.90
C LEU A 130 -25.53 -64.00 -38.26
N GLU A 131 -24.40 -63.60 -38.85
CA GLU A 131 -23.92 -64.18 -40.13
C GLU A 131 -23.54 -65.66 -40.04
N ARG A 132 -23.24 -66.16 -38.82
CA ARG A 132 -22.83 -67.55 -38.58
C ARG A 132 -23.98 -68.48 -38.22
N ALA A 133 -25.17 -67.94 -37.93
CA ALA A 133 -26.38 -68.66 -37.56
C ALA A 133 -27.23 -68.95 -38.80
#